data_AF-A0A1E4SKQ4-F1
#
_entry.id   AF-A0A1E4SKQ4-F1
#
_cell.length_a   1.000
_cell.length_b   1.000
_cell.length_c   1.000
_cell.angle_alpha   90.00
_cell.angle_beta   90.00
_cell.angle_gamma   90.00
#
_symmetry.space_group_name_H-M   'P 1'
#
loop_
_entity.id
_entity.type
_entity.pdbx_description
1 polymer ?
#
loop_
_entity_poly.entity_id
_entity_poly.type
_entity_poly.pdbx_seq_one_letter_code
_entity_poly.pdbx_strand_id
1 'polypeptide(L)'
;MSPTPLQIKINALKRLIKEESLYKQEVQEQEEYVNQMRSNKADEYELKKQVEVLEEAKRMVPEVTKKISQHREALRVFLDTYKGEEDVAAAKELLA
;
A
#
# COMPACT_ATOMS: atom_id res chain seq x y z
N MET A 1 -26.52 -11.70 1.37
CA MET A 1 -26.68 -10.57 2.31
C MET A 1 -25.65 -9.50 1.97
N SER A 2 -25.96 -8.23 2.17
CA SER A 2 -25.00 -7.15 1.97
C SER A 2 -23.95 -7.15 3.09
N PRO A 3 -22.68 -6.79 2.81
CA PRO A 3 -21.63 -6.76 3.82
C PRO A 3 -21.92 -5.72 4.91
N THR A 4 -21.51 -6.02 6.14
CA THR A 4 -21.67 -5.10 7.28
C THR A 4 -20.72 -3.91 7.19
N PRO A 5 -20.99 -2.78 7.88
CA PRO A 5 -20.05 -1.67 7.94
C PRO A 5 -18.65 -2.05 8.43
N LEU A 6 -18.57 -2.98 9.40
CA LEU A 6 -17.30 -3.52 9.89
C LEU A 6 -16.56 -4.28 8.78
N GLN A 7 -17.24 -5.21 8.09
CA GLN A 7 -16.67 -5.95 6.96
C GLN A 7 -16.19 -5.03 5.83
N ILE A 8 -16.95 -3.97 5.52
CA ILE A 8 -16.56 -3.00 4.50
C ILE A 8 -15.25 -2.30 4.87
N LYS A 9 -15.11 -1.84 6.12
CA LYS A 9 -13.90 -1.17 6.60
C LYS A 9 -12.68 -2.10 6.61
N ILE A 10 -12.85 -3.32 7.12
CA ILE A 10 -11.81 -4.37 7.13
C ILE A 10 -11.34 -4.66 5.70
N ASN A 11 -12.28 -4.93 4.78
CA ASN A 11 -11.94 -5.31 3.41
C ASN A 11 -11.30 -4.15 2.63
N ALA A 12 -11.72 -2.90 2.88
CA ALA A 12 -11.07 -1.73 2.31
C ALA A 12 -9.61 -1.63 2.76
N LEU A 13 -9.36 -1.78 4.07
CA LEU A 13 -8.01 -1.69 4.62
C LEU A 13 -7.11 -2.84 4.14
N LYS A 14 -7.63 -4.08 4.05
CA LYS A 14 -6.89 -5.22 3.47
C LYS A 14 -6.48 -4.97 2.01
N ARG A 15 -7.37 -4.37 1.20
CA ARG A 15 -7.04 -4.03 -0.20
C ARG A 15 -5.93 -2.99 -0.27
N LEU A 16 -5.99 -1.93 0.54
CA LEU A 16 -4.96 -0.91 0.57
C LEU A 16 -3.59 -1.47 1.01
N ILE A 17 -3.56 -2.35 2.01
CA ILE A 17 -2.31 -3.02 2.43
C ILE A 17 -1.73 -3.87 1.30
N LYS A 18 -2.59 -4.63 0.59
CA LYS A 18 -2.16 -5.40 -0.58
C LYS A 18 -1.64 -4.49 -1.69
N GLU A 19 -2.31 -3.37 -1.96
CA GLU A 19 -1.90 -2.38 -2.94
C GLU A 19 -0.53 -1.76 -2.60
N GLU A 20 -0.31 -1.40 -1.34
CA GLU A 20 1.00 -0.90 -0.88
C GLU A 20 2.11 -1.95 -1.08
N SER A 21 1.82 -3.23 -0.81
CA SER A 21 2.78 -4.31 -1.06
C SER A 21 3.15 -4.42 -2.54
N LEU A 22 2.19 -4.23 -3.45
CA LEU A 22 2.44 -4.27 -4.89
C LEU A 22 3.29 -3.09 -5.34
N TYR A 23 3.01 -1.87 -4.87
CA TYR A 23 3.84 -0.70 -5.19
C TYR A 23 5.26 -0.82 -4.60
N LYS A 24 5.42 -1.40 -3.40
CA LYS A 24 6.75 -1.66 -2.83
C LYS A 24 7.53 -2.68 -3.67
N GLN A 25 6.86 -3.73 -4.14
CA GLN A 25 7.48 -4.70 -5.05
C GLN A 25 7.87 -4.05 -6.38
N GLU A 26 7.00 -3.24 -6.97
CA GLU A 26 7.31 -2.50 -8.20
C GLU A 26 8.53 -1.59 -8.03
N VAL A 27 8.62 -0.84 -6.92
CA VAL A 27 9.81 -0.03 -6.62
C VAL A 27 11.06 -0.89 -6.57
N GLN A 28 11.03 -2.05 -5.90
CA GLN A 28 12.17 -2.95 -5.83
C GLN A 28 12.59 -3.45 -7.23
N GLU A 29 11.64 -3.90 -8.05
CA GLU A 29 11.91 -4.37 -9.41
C GLU A 29 12.53 -3.26 -10.28
N GLN A 30 12.05 -2.02 -10.14
CA GLN A 30 12.61 -0.86 -10.84
C GLN A 30 14.02 -0.50 -10.34
N GLU A 31 14.29 -0.61 -9.04
CA GLU A 31 15.63 -0.40 -8.47
C GLU A 31 16.63 -1.44 -8.99
N GLU A 32 16.23 -2.72 -9.01
CA GLU A 32 17.02 -3.82 -9.57
C GLU A 32 17.34 -3.57 -11.05
N TYR A 33 16.34 -3.15 -11.83
CA TYR A 33 16.52 -2.87 -13.25
C TYR A 33 17.46 -1.67 -13.51
N VAL A 34 17.31 -0.57 -12.75
CA VAL A 34 18.24 0.57 -12.81
C VAL A 34 19.67 0.14 -12.47
N ASN A 35 19.85 -0.69 -11.44
CA ASN A 35 21.16 -1.21 -11.05
C ASN A 35 21.78 -2.11 -12.13
N GLN A 36 20.96 -2.92 -12.80
CA GLN A 36 21.39 -3.72 -13.94
C GLN A 36 21.82 -2.85 -15.12
N MET A 37 21.05 -1.81 -15.47
CA MET A 37 21.41 -0.85 -16.52
C MET A 37 22.75 -0.16 -16.25
N ARG A 38 22.99 0.27 -14.99
CA ARG A 38 24.28 0.84 -14.56
C ARG A 38 25.42 -0.15 -14.74
N SER A 39 25.21 -1.42 -14.35
CA SER A 39 26.23 -2.47 -14.44
C SER A 39 26.56 -2.81 -15.90
N ASN A 40 25.56 -2.75 -16.78
CA ASN A 40 25.70 -2.98 -18.21
C ASN A 40 26.25 -1.77 -18.98
N LYS A 41 26.54 -0.65 -18.30
CA LYS A 41 26.95 0.62 -18.93
C LYS A 41 25.98 1.07 -20.02
N ALA A 42 24.68 0.98 -19.73
CA ALA A 42 23.64 1.51 -20.60
C ALA A 42 23.88 2.99 -20.93
N ASP A 43 23.31 3.45 -22.05
CA ASP A 43 23.41 4.84 -22.45
C ASP A 43 22.83 5.79 -21.38
N GLU A 44 23.44 6.96 -21.21
CA GLU A 44 23.07 7.90 -20.15
C GLU A 44 21.62 8.39 -20.27
N TYR A 45 21.14 8.58 -21.50
CA TYR A 45 19.77 9.02 -21.74
C TYR A 45 18.76 7.92 -21.38
N GLU A 46 19.05 6.67 -21.72
CA GLU A 46 18.23 5.52 -21.34
C GLU A 46 18.20 5.32 -19.83
N LEU A 47 19.36 5.39 -19.17
CA LEU A 47 19.47 5.28 -17.72
C LEU A 47 18.69 6.40 -17.02
N LYS A 48 18.78 7.64 -17.51
CA LYS A 48 18.05 8.77 -16.94
C LYS A 48 16.54 8.55 -17.01
N LYS A 49 16.02 8.09 -18.16
CA LYS A 49 14.60 7.76 -18.30
C LYS A 49 14.16 6.69 -17.32
N GLN A 50 14.98 5.65 -17.13
CA GLN A 50 14.62 4.59 -16.20
C GLN A 50 14.60 5.07 -14.75
N VAL A 51 15.51 5.99 -14.38
CA VAL A 51 15.48 6.64 -13.07
C VAL A 51 14.21 7.47 -12.90
N GLU A 52 13.73 8.17 -13.93
CA GLU A 52 12.45 8.89 -13.87
C GLU A 52 11.27 7.94 -13.59
N VAL A 53 11.22 6.77 -14.26
CA VAL A 53 10.22 5.73 -14.00
C VAL A 53 10.28 5.22 -12.56
N LEU A 54 11.49 4.96 -12.04
CA LEU A 54 11.69 4.55 -10.65
C LEU A 54 11.17 5.61 -9.67
N GLU A 55 11.47 6.88 -9.90
CA GLU A 55 11.01 7.97 -9.03
C GLU A 55 9.49 8.15 -9.09
N GLU A 56 8.84 7.88 -10.22
CA GLU A 56 7.38 7.83 -10.32
C GLU A 56 6.79 6.70 -9.48
N ALA A 57 7.34 5.48 -9.59
CA ALA A 57 6.91 4.34 -8.77
C ALA A 57 7.07 4.63 -7.26
N LYS A 58 8.18 5.25 -6.86
CA LYS A 58 8.44 5.63 -5.46
C LYS A 58 7.41 6.60 -4.90
N ARG A 59 6.83 7.48 -5.73
CA ARG A 59 5.80 8.44 -5.28
C ARG A 59 4.48 7.78 -4.92
N MET A 60 4.19 6.59 -5.44
CA MET A 60 2.93 5.88 -5.18
C MET A 60 2.87 5.30 -3.76
N VAL A 61 4.01 4.84 -3.22
CA VAL A 61 4.06 4.19 -1.90
C VAL A 61 3.57 5.14 -0.79
N PRO A 62 4.10 6.38 -0.63
CA PRO A 62 3.62 7.31 0.39
C PRO A 62 2.14 7.66 0.28
N GLU A 63 1.59 7.72 -0.94
CA GLU A 63 0.17 8.01 -1.15
C GLU A 63 -0.72 6.91 -0.57
N VAL A 64 -0.39 5.64 -0.85
CA VAL A 64 -1.13 4.50 -0.30
C VAL A 64 -0.90 4.36 1.20
N THR A 65 0.33 4.55 1.69
CA THR A 65 0.61 4.53 3.14
C THR A 65 -0.24 5.58 3.90
N LYS A 66 -0.42 6.77 3.31
CA LYS A 66 -1.32 7.80 3.87
C LYS A 66 -2.77 7.33 3.89
N LYS A 67 -3.27 6.72 2.81
CA LYS A 67 -4.63 6.16 2.75
C LYS A 67 -4.82 5.04 3.78
N ILE A 68 -3.85 4.12 3.92
CA ILE A 68 -3.86 3.06 4.94
C ILE A 68 -4.01 3.69 6.34
N SER A 69 -3.21 4.72 6.64
CA SER A 69 -3.24 5.39 7.94
C SER A 69 -4.62 6.02 8.24
N GLN A 70 -5.22 6.67 7.24
CA GLN A 70 -6.57 7.24 7.36
C GLN A 70 -7.64 6.15 7.59
N HIS A 71 -7.54 5.03 6.87
CA HIS A 71 -8.47 3.90 7.03
C HIS A 71 -8.30 3.16 8.36
N ARG A 72 -7.06 3.05 8.87
CA ARG A 72 -6.78 2.55 10.22
C ARG A 72 -7.43 3.43 11.27
N GLU A 73 -7.26 4.74 11.17
CA GLU A 73 -7.89 5.66 12.13
C GLU A 73 -9.42 5.60 12.06
N ALA A 74 -9.99 5.58 10.86
CA ALA A 74 -11.44 5.44 10.67
C ALA A 74 -12.01 4.08 11.15
N LEU A 75 -11.19 3.03 11.19
CA LEU A 75 -11.55 1.73 11.76
C LEU A 75 -11.45 1.76 13.30
N ARG A 76 -10.40 2.38 13.84
CA ARG A 76 -10.23 2.58 15.30
C ARG A 76 -11.42 3.33 15.89
N VAL A 77 -11.73 4.52 15.37
CA VAL A 77 -12.87 5.34 15.81
C VAL A 77 -14.20 4.59 15.69
N PHE A 78 -14.36 3.77 14.65
CA PHE A 78 -15.55 2.94 14.50
C PHE A 78 -15.66 1.90 15.64
N LEU A 79 -14.57 1.22 15.97
CA LEU A 79 -14.54 0.21 17.03
C LEU A 79 -14.80 0.80 18.42
N ASP A 80 -14.36 2.03 18.69
CA ASP A 80 -14.59 2.71 19.99
C ASP A 80 -16.08 2.86 20.34
N THR A 81 -16.94 2.88 19.33
CA THR A 81 -18.39 3.04 19.47
C THR A 81 -19.18 1.80 19.05
N TYR A 82 -18.50 0.76 18.58
CA TYR A 82 -19.12 -0.45 18.06
C TYR A 82 -19.67 -1.33 19.19
N LYS A 83 -20.97 -1.65 19.14
CA LYS A 83 -21.68 -2.48 20.12
C LYS A 83 -22.28 -3.76 19.52
N GLY A 84 -21.89 -4.12 18.30
CA GLY A 84 -22.37 -5.34 17.65
C GLY A 84 -21.67 -6.58 18.18
N GLU A 85 -22.20 -7.74 17.81
CA GLU A 85 -21.72 -9.06 18.25
C GLU A 85 -20.73 -9.69 17.23
N GLU A 86 -20.37 -8.97 16.15
CA GLU A 86 -19.43 -9.48 15.16
C GLU A 86 -18.03 -9.68 15.76
N ASP A 87 -17.30 -10.68 15.29
CA ASP A 87 -15.90 -10.88 15.65
C ASP A 87 -15.05 -9.71 15.12
N VAL A 88 -14.34 -9.06 16.03
CA VAL A 88 -13.46 -7.90 15.77
C VAL A 88 -11.98 -8.28 15.73
N ALA A 89 -11.61 -9.56 15.85
CA ALA A 89 -10.21 -10.00 15.85
C ALA A 89 -9.44 -9.51 14.60
N ALA A 90 -10.02 -9.69 13.42
CA ALA A 90 -9.43 -9.22 12.17
C ALA A 90 -9.29 -7.69 12.12
N ALA A 91 -10.20 -6.94 12.74
CA ALA A 91 -10.09 -5.48 12.81
C ALA A 91 -8.94 -5.05 13.73
N LYS A 92 -8.77 -5.73 14.88
CA LYS A 92 -7.67 -5.47 15.82
C LYS A 92 -6.31 -5.80 15.22
N GLU A 93 -6.20 -6.91 14.48
CA GLU A 93 -4.97 -7.28 13.77
C GLU A 93 -4.54 -6.20 12.77
N LEU A 94 -5.49 -5.62 12.03
CA LEU A 94 -5.21 -4.56 11.06
C LEU A 94 -4.80 -3.22 11.71
N LEU A 95 -5.08 -3.04 13.01
CA LEU A 95 -4.75 -1.85 13.79
C LEU A 95 -3.45 -1.99 14.61
N ALA A 96 -2.91 -3.21 14.73
CA ALA A 96 -1.58 -3.46 15.28
C ALA A 96 -0.48 -2.96 14.33
#